data_AF-A0A9W9RBF8-F1
#
_entry.id   AF-A0A9W9RBF8-F1
#
_cell.length_a   1.000
_cell.length_b   1.000
_cell.length_c   1.000
_cell.angle_alpha   90.00
_cell.angle_beta   90.00
_cell.angle_gamma   90.00
#
_symmetry.space_group_name_H-M   'P 1'
#
loop_
_entity.id
_entity.type
_entity.pdbx_description
1 polymer ?
#
loop_
_entity_poly.entity_id
_entity_poly.type
_entity_poly.pdbx_seq_one_letter_code
_entity_poly.pdbx_strand_id
1 'polypeptide(L)'
;MSPTLLQASAVSFVLLSIGHTIKGRQWTADPRFKAIARTNPWACGTLGWYQGSGFFLLTGLLHWQWARDPSLLQDPVNKAMAGIANILLWASSVWYAKHGINDTAIVIGITAALQAFGVGKACL
;
A
#
# COMPACT_ATOMS: atom_id res chain seq x y z
N MET A 1 -26.61 2.12 0.05
CA MET A 1 -25.90 1.32 -0.97
C MET A 1 -24.69 0.69 -0.30
N SER A 2 -24.47 -0.61 -0.46
CA SER A 2 -23.31 -1.30 0.14
C SER A 2 -22.01 -0.91 -0.59
N PRO A 3 -20.87 -0.81 0.10
CA PRO A 3 -19.60 -0.45 -0.55
C PRO A 3 -19.21 -1.47 -1.63
N THR A 4 -18.73 -1.00 -2.78
CA THR A 4 -18.12 -1.89 -3.79
C THR A 4 -16.75 -2.39 -3.30
N LEU A 5 -16.26 -3.51 -3.86
CA LEU A 5 -14.92 -4.02 -3.53
C LEU A 5 -13.82 -3.00 -3.85
N LEU A 6 -14.00 -2.17 -4.88
CA LEU A 6 -13.07 -1.08 -5.21
C LEU A 6 -13.12 0.04 -4.16
N GLN A 7 -14.29 0.38 -3.62
CA GLN A 7 -14.38 1.33 -2.50
C GLN A 7 -13.75 0.78 -1.24
N ALA A 8 -13.99 -0.48 -0.90
CA ALA A 8 -13.34 -1.15 0.23
C ALA A 8 -11.81 -1.17 0.05
N SER A 9 -11.34 -1.46 -1.17
CA SER A 9 -9.92 -1.43 -1.49
C SER A 9 -9.33 -0.01 -1.38
N ALA A 10 -10.03 1.02 -1.87
CA ALA A 10 -9.62 2.41 -1.70
C ALA A 10 -9.44 2.77 -0.21
N VAL A 11 -10.41 2.42 0.64
CA VAL A 11 -10.32 2.62 2.09
C VAL A 11 -9.14 1.87 2.68
N SER A 12 -8.91 0.61 2.27
CA SER A 12 -7.78 -0.17 2.78
C SER A 12 -6.41 0.47 2.48
N PHE A 13 -6.25 1.09 1.31
CA PHE A 13 -5.04 1.84 0.96
C PHE A 13 -4.87 3.13 1.77
N VAL A 14 -5.96 3.84 2.05
CA VAL A 14 -5.92 5.01 2.97
C VAL A 14 -5.52 4.58 4.37
N LEU A 15 -6.09 3.47 4.87
CA LEU A 15 -5.71 2.90 6.17
C LEU A 15 -4.24 2.44 6.18
N LEU A 16 -3.75 1.83 5.10
CA LEU A 16 -2.33 1.51 4.94
C LEU A 16 -1.47 2.78 4.97
N SER A 17 -1.85 3.86 4.28
CA SER A 17 -1.11 5.12 4.30
C SER A 17 -0.97 5.68 5.72
N ILE A 18 -2.07 5.70 6.48
CA ILE A 18 -2.08 6.17 7.87
C ILE A 18 -1.22 5.25 8.74
N GLY A 19 -1.46 3.93 8.69
CA GLY A 19 -0.72 2.95 9.47
C GLY A 19 0.78 2.95 9.16
N HIS A 20 1.14 3.07 7.87
CA HIS A 20 2.51 3.19 7.41
C HIS A 20 3.16 4.46 7.96
N THR A 21 2.46 5.60 7.96
CA THR A 21 2.96 6.85 8.56
C THR A 21 3.22 6.72 10.05
N ILE A 22 2.29 6.09 10.79
CA ILE A 22 2.44 5.84 12.23
C ILE A 22 3.64 4.92 12.50
N LYS A 23 3.76 3.80 11.77
CA LYS A 23 4.90 2.89 11.89
C LYS A 23 6.22 3.57 11.53
N GLY A 24 6.21 4.47 10.55
CA GLY A 24 7.38 5.26 10.16
C GLY A 24 7.86 6.14 11.30
N ARG A 25 6.95 6.83 11.98
CA ARG A 25 7.28 7.61 13.18
C ARG A 25 7.84 6.72 14.30
N GLN A 26 7.26 5.54 14.53
CA GLN A 26 7.75 4.61 15.55
C GLN A 26 9.15 4.08 15.23
N TRP A 27 9.35 3.62 14.00
CA TRP A 27 10.64 3.08 13.53
C TRP A 27 11.74 4.14 13.55
N THR A 28 11.45 5.35 13.06
CA THR A 28 12.43 6.46 13.07
C THR A 28 12.66 7.03 14.48
N ALA A 29 11.79 6.74 15.44
CA ALA A 29 11.98 7.09 16.84
C ALA A 29 12.93 6.13 17.59
N ASP A 30 13.20 4.92 17.05
CA ASP A 30 14.06 3.91 17.66
C ASP A 30 15.48 4.47 17.89
N PRO A 31 16.06 4.31 19.10
CA PRO A 31 17.42 4.79 19.39
C PRO A 31 18.48 4.31 18.41
N ARG A 32 18.37 3.08 17.90
CA ARG A 32 19.30 2.51 16.92
C ARG A 32 19.23 3.21 15.58
N PHE A 33 18.03 3.61 15.16
CA PHE A 33 17.85 4.38 13.93
C PHE A 33 18.27 5.85 14.12
N LYS A 34 18.04 6.42 15.30
CA LYS A 34 18.54 7.77 15.65
C LYS A 34 20.06 7.83 15.71
N ALA A 35 20.73 6.75 16.12
CA ALA A 35 22.18 6.69 16.19
C ALA A 35 22.87 6.92 14.83
N ILE A 36 22.17 6.63 13.73
CA ILE A 36 22.66 6.86 12.36
C ILE A 36 22.15 8.18 11.75
N ALA A 37 21.63 9.11 12.55
CA ALA A 37 21.09 10.37 12.05
C ALA A 37 22.09 11.15 11.17
N ARG A 38 21.58 11.84 10.14
CA ARG A 38 22.36 12.62 9.15
C ARG A 38 23.27 11.78 8.24
N THR A 39 23.15 10.46 8.25
CA THR A 39 23.78 9.58 7.25
C THR A 39 22.84 9.30 6.09
N ASN A 40 23.39 8.81 4.97
CA ASN A 40 22.59 8.40 3.81
C ASN A 40 21.53 7.34 4.17
N PRO A 41 21.84 6.24 4.90
CA PRO A 41 20.83 5.27 5.32
C PRO A 41 19.68 5.88 6.13
N TRP A 42 19.98 6.84 7.01
CA TRP A 42 18.95 7.55 7.76
C TRP A 42 18.05 8.40 6.87
N ALA A 43 18.65 9.18 5.96
CA ALA A 43 17.92 10.06 5.06
C ALA A 43 17.04 9.26 4.08
N CYS A 44 17.62 8.27 3.40
CA CYS A 44 16.91 7.40 2.45
C CYS A 44 15.83 6.57 3.16
N GLY A 45 16.13 6.02 4.34
CA GLY A 45 15.16 5.28 5.13
C GLY A 45 13.97 6.15 5.56
N THR A 46 14.24 7.33 6.13
CA THR A 46 13.20 8.25 6.59
C THR A 46 12.33 8.76 5.43
N LEU A 47 12.95 9.30 4.39
CA LEU A 47 12.23 9.88 3.26
C LEU A 47 11.49 8.80 2.47
N GLY A 48 12.16 7.66 2.20
CA GLY A 48 11.55 6.53 1.51
C GLY A 48 10.32 5.98 2.22
N TRP A 49 10.32 6.00 3.56
CA TRP A 49 9.15 5.60 4.33
C TRP A 49 7.95 6.54 4.13
N TYR A 50 8.16 7.86 4.19
CA TYR A 50 7.08 8.81 3.97
C TYR A 50 6.64 8.89 2.50
N GLN A 51 7.54 8.66 1.54
CA GLN A 51 7.17 8.44 0.15
C GLN A 51 6.26 7.22 0.00
N GLY A 52 6.54 6.11 0.69
CA GLY A 52 5.67 4.94 0.75
C GLY A 52 4.27 5.27 1.30
N SER A 53 4.17 6.12 2.33
CA SER A 53 2.88 6.60 2.84
C SER A 53 2.11 7.40 1.79
N GLY A 54 2.77 8.30 1.07
CA GLY A 54 2.18 9.06 -0.02
C GLY A 54 1.74 8.17 -1.18
N PHE A 55 2.55 7.16 -1.53
CA PHE A 55 2.23 6.15 -2.54
C PHE A 55 0.92 5.41 -2.18
N PHE A 56 0.79 4.90 -0.95
CA PHE A 56 -0.46 4.23 -0.54
C PHE A 56 -1.68 5.15 -0.62
N LEU A 57 -1.55 6.43 -0.24
CA LEU A 57 -2.66 7.37 -0.36
C LEU A 57 -3.04 7.60 -1.82
N LEU A 58 -2.05 7.81 -2.69
CA LEU A 58 -2.27 7.97 -4.13
C LEU A 58 -2.97 6.74 -4.73
N THR A 59 -2.55 5.52 -4.37
CA THR A 59 -3.20 4.29 -4.83
C THR A 59 -4.64 4.18 -4.30
N GLY A 60 -4.90 4.62 -3.06
CA GLY A 60 -6.27 4.70 -2.52
C GLY A 60 -7.17 5.64 -3.32
N LEU A 61 -6.65 6.80 -3.73
CA LEU A 61 -7.37 7.73 -4.59
C LEU A 61 -7.62 7.15 -5.99
N LEU A 62 -6.65 6.42 -6.55
CA LEU A 62 -6.80 5.73 -7.83
C LEU A 62 -7.91 4.66 -7.77
N HIS A 63 -7.97 3.89 -6.68
CA HIS A 63 -9.06 2.93 -6.46
C HIS A 63 -10.42 3.61 -6.27
N TRP A 64 -10.45 4.77 -5.62
CA TRP A 64 -11.67 5.56 -5.51
C TRP A 64 -12.13 6.06 -6.89
N GLN A 65 -11.21 6.44 -7.77
CA GLN A 65 -11.53 6.80 -9.15
C GLN A 65 -12.12 5.60 -9.91
N TRP A 66 -11.47 4.43 -9.87
CA TRP A 66 -12.00 3.20 -10.49
C TRP A 66 -13.33 2.75 -9.88
N ALA A 67 -13.58 3.03 -8.59
CA ALA A 67 -14.86 2.74 -7.97
C ALA A 67 -16.00 3.62 -8.53
N ARG A 68 -15.70 4.85 -8.95
CA ARG A 68 -16.67 5.77 -9.57
C ARG A 68 -16.91 5.43 -11.04
N ASP A 69 -15.88 5.00 -11.75
CA ASP A 69 -15.96 4.54 -13.12
C ASP A 69 -15.12 3.27 -13.33
N PRO A 70 -15.73 2.08 -13.16
CA PRO A 70 -15.03 0.81 -13.33
C PRO A 70 -14.57 0.55 -14.78
N SER A 71 -15.16 1.23 -15.77
CA SER A 71 -14.77 1.04 -17.17
C SER A 71 -13.34 1.49 -17.46
N LEU A 72 -12.79 2.38 -16.62
CA LEU A 72 -11.38 2.79 -16.66
C LEU A 72 -10.42 1.62 -16.51
N LEU A 73 -10.81 0.57 -15.79
CA LEU A 73 -10.01 -0.64 -15.65
C LEU A 73 -9.95 -1.48 -16.93
N GLN A 74 -10.68 -1.13 -18.00
CA GLN A 74 -10.50 -1.77 -19.31
C GLN A 74 -9.29 -1.21 -20.07
N ASP A 75 -8.82 -0.01 -19.73
CA ASP A 75 -7.59 0.56 -20.25
C ASP A 75 -6.37 -0.26 -19.79
N PRO A 76 -5.49 -0.71 -20.71
CA PRO A 76 -4.28 -1.47 -20.36
C PRO A 76 -3.37 -0.78 -19.35
N VAL A 77 -3.29 0.55 -19.35
CA VAL A 77 -2.47 1.34 -18.41
C VAL A 77 -3.03 1.23 -17.00
N ASN A 78 -4.36 1.32 -16.83
CA ASN A 78 -4.99 1.12 -15.53
C ASN A 78 -4.81 -0.32 -15.01
N LYS A 79 -4.94 -1.32 -15.90
CA LYS A 79 -4.62 -2.72 -15.56
C LYS A 79 -3.17 -2.90 -15.12
N ALA A 80 -2.23 -2.25 -15.82
CA ALA A 80 -0.82 -2.28 -15.46
C ALA A 80 -0.55 -1.63 -14.09
N MET A 81 -1.15 -0.45 -13.83
CA MET A 81 -1.04 0.21 -12.52
C MET A 81 -1.57 -0.67 -11.39
N ALA A 82 -2.74 -1.29 -11.57
CA ALA A 82 -3.31 -2.23 -10.60
C ALA A 82 -2.41 -3.46 -10.39
N GLY A 83 -1.86 -4.01 -11.48
CA GLY A 83 -0.93 -5.14 -11.43
C GLY A 83 0.34 -4.81 -10.66
N ILE A 84 0.96 -3.66 -10.92
CA ILE A 84 2.15 -3.18 -10.21
C ILE A 84 1.85 -3.00 -8.72
N ALA A 85 0.74 -2.33 -8.38
CA ALA A 85 0.33 -2.16 -6.99
C ALA A 85 0.15 -3.51 -6.29
N ASN A 86 -0.46 -4.49 -6.96
CA ASN A 86 -0.70 -5.81 -6.39
C ASN A 86 0.60 -6.60 -6.18
N ILE A 87 1.53 -6.55 -7.13
CA ILE A 87 2.86 -7.17 -7.01
C ILE A 87 3.62 -6.57 -5.83
N LEU A 88 3.62 -5.23 -5.71
CA LEU A 88 4.30 -4.54 -4.61
C LEU A 88 3.74 -4.96 -3.25
N LEU A 89 2.41 -5.07 -3.10
CA LEU A 89 1.81 -5.51 -1.85
C LEU A 89 2.17 -6.97 -1.53
N TRP A 90 2.01 -7.90 -2.48
CA TRP A 90 2.33 -9.30 -2.24
C TRP A 90 3.81 -9.53 -1.95
N ALA A 91 4.71 -8.92 -2.73
CA ALA A 91 6.14 -8.99 -2.49
C ALA A 91 6.49 -8.44 -1.09
N SER A 92 5.90 -7.30 -0.71
CA SER A 92 6.10 -6.71 0.63
C SER A 92 5.57 -7.61 1.74
N SER A 93 4.37 -8.17 1.58
CA SER A 93 3.75 -9.10 2.54
C SER A 93 4.64 -10.31 2.79
N VAL A 94 5.09 -10.96 1.71
CA VAL A 94 5.99 -12.13 1.79
C VAL A 94 7.32 -11.75 2.45
N TRP A 95 7.89 -10.59 2.08
CA TRP A 95 9.14 -10.12 2.65
C TRP A 95 9.03 -9.86 4.16
N TYR A 96 7.96 -9.20 4.61
CA TYR A 96 7.73 -8.96 6.03
C TYR A 96 7.51 -10.26 6.81
N ALA A 97 6.74 -11.20 6.28
CA ALA A 97 6.52 -12.50 6.91
C ALA A 97 7.85 -13.26 7.08
N LYS A 98 8.69 -13.28 6.04
CA LYS A 98 10.01 -13.93 6.07
C LYS A 98 10.94 -13.37 7.16
N HIS A 99 10.78 -12.09 7.52
CA HIS A 99 11.61 -11.41 8.52
C HIS A 99 10.91 -11.24 9.87
N GLY A 100 9.82 -11.98 10.12
CA GLY A 100 9.13 -12.02 11.41
C GLY A 100 8.26 -10.79 11.71
N ILE A 101 7.98 -9.94 10.73
CA ILE A 101 7.13 -8.75 10.89
C ILE A 101 5.68 -9.12 10.49
N ASN A 102 5.13 -10.09 11.21
CA ASN A 102 3.90 -10.80 10.82
C ASN A 102 2.66 -9.90 10.78
N ASP A 103 2.51 -8.98 11.75
CA ASP A 103 1.34 -8.08 11.77
C ASP A 103 1.28 -7.20 10.52
N THR A 104 2.42 -6.67 10.08
CA THR A 104 2.51 -5.88 8.84
C THR A 104 2.23 -6.76 7.62
N ALA A 105 2.79 -7.97 7.60
CA ALA A 105 2.59 -8.91 6.51
C ALA A 105 1.10 -9.23 6.32
N ILE A 106 0.39 -9.57 7.40
CA ILE A 106 -1.04 -9.90 7.37
C ILE A 106 -1.86 -8.72 6.83
N VAL A 107 -1.64 -7.52 7.36
CA VAL A 107 -2.39 -6.32 6.94
C VAL A 107 -2.17 -6.01 5.47
N ILE A 108 -0.92 -6.07 4.98
CA ILE A 108 -0.61 -5.86 3.57
C ILE A 108 -1.21 -6.97 2.69
N GLY A 109 -1.11 -8.23 3.11
CA GLY A 109 -1.67 -9.37 2.39
C GLY A 109 -3.20 -9.31 2.25
N ILE A 110 -3.91 -8.88 3.29
CA ILE A 110 -5.36 -8.64 3.23
C ILE A 110 -5.69 -7.57 2.18
N THR A 111 -4.98 -6.44 2.19
CA THR A 111 -5.17 -5.38 1.19
C THR A 111 -4.84 -5.87 -0.23
N ALA A 112 -3.79 -6.68 -0.38
CA ALA A 112 -3.41 -7.29 -1.66
C ALA A 112 -4.53 -8.19 -2.21
N ALA A 113 -5.07 -9.08 -1.37
CA ALA A 113 -6.20 -9.93 -1.73
C ALA A 113 -7.42 -9.08 -2.12
N LEU A 114 -7.79 -8.09 -1.29
CA LEU A 114 -8.95 -7.23 -1.53
C LEU A 114 -8.84 -6.46 -2.85
N GLN A 115 -7.69 -5.86 -3.15
CA GLN A 115 -7.43 -5.21 -4.43
C GLN A 115 -7.52 -6.20 -5.59
N ALA A 116 -6.86 -7.36 -5.49
CA ALA A 116 -6.85 -8.35 -6.57
C ALA A 116 -8.26 -8.81 -6.93
N PHE A 117 -9.11 -9.09 -5.93
CA PHE A 117 -10.51 -9.44 -6.16
C PHE A 117 -11.33 -8.27 -6.69
N GLY A 118 -11.15 -7.06 -6.14
CA GLY A 118 -11.89 -5.88 -6.56
C GLY A 118 -11.61 -5.47 -8.00
N VAL A 119 -10.33 -5.42 -8.38
CA VAL A 119 -9.89 -5.13 -9.75
C VAL A 119 -10.24 -6.29 -10.68
N GLY A 120 -9.97 -7.53 -10.28
CA GLY A 120 -10.29 -8.71 -11.09
C GLY A 120 -11.77 -8.75 -11.48
N LYS A 121 -12.68 -8.49 -10.53
CA LYS A 121 -14.11 -8.43 -10.79
C LYS A 121 -14.52 -7.29 -11.74
N ALA A 122 -13.83 -6.15 -11.69
CA ALA A 122 -14.12 -5.00 -12.55
C ALA A 122 -13.50 -5.12 -13.96
N CYS A 123 -12.51 -5.99 -14.12
CA CYS A 123 -11.89 -6.29 -15.41
C CYS A 123 -12.65 -7.34 -16.23
N LEU A 124 -13.46 -8.18 -15.58
CA LEU A 124 -14.36 -9.16 -16.20
C LEU A 124 -15.63 -8.49 -16.72
#